data_AF-R5CLY9-F1
#
_entry.id   AF-R5CLY9-F1
#
_cell.length_a   1.000
_cell.length_b   1.000
_cell.length_c   1.000
_cell.angle_alpha   90.00
_cell.angle_beta   90.00
_cell.angle_gamma   90.00
#
_symmetry.space_group_name_H-M   'P 1'
#
loop_
_entity.id
_entity.type
_entity.pdbx_description
1 polymer ?
#
loop_
_entity_poly.entity_id
_entity_poly.type
_entity_poly.pdbx_seq_one_letter_code
_entity_poly.pdbx_strand_id
1 'polypeptide(L)'
;MIKKAFFTFSMLIAAGMSSAQTIADGYYRFQNQATERYIVVVDNTGSVDIFSTSADLGAIHTFSDFEGNVISNPGSIIYAKYVSDGYDLQSQGVSTYKMVSYYLRIRKTRDNDNTYWAYATKSGMTQYINDAVYETDEGMVGTNDSRGRKWYVLPVEAGGDNYFGIRASCESDGKYYHPFYADFPFKFYSSGMKAYYVSKYGGDMAVLKEYTGGTLPKNMPMIIECSSSEPTNNRLDLLTSSPSVPSDNILTGTYFNNSWPTSHINRVANDPATIRLLGVTSTGKLGFVTKTDVDYVPANTAYLKVTPGTAAELRLVSEDEFTAGVSEITVDDEVNAPSGVYTLTGVKVADDANANLPAGVYIINGKKVVVR
;
A
#
# COMPACT_ATOMS: atom_id res chain seq x y z
N MET A 1 -26.99 65.22 15.07
CA MET A 1 -26.54 64.63 13.78
C MET A 1 -26.21 63.18 14.02
N ILE A 2 -27.06 62.30 13.50
CA ILE A 2 -27.19 60.89 13.88
C ILE A 2 -26.24 60.05 13.02
N LYS A 3 -25.42 59.23 13.69
CA LYS A 3 -24.51 58.25 13.08
C LYS A 3 -25.32 57.22 12.30
N LYS A 4 -25.03 57.06 11.01
CA LYS A 4 -25.58 56.00 10.15
C LYS A 4 -24.97 54.66 10.58
N ALA A 5 -25.76 53.80 11.22
CA ALA A 5 -25.45 52.40 11.39
C ALA A 5 -25.91 51.66 10.12
N PHE A 6 -24.96 51.05 9.41
CA PHE A 6 -25.26 50.07 8.36
C PHE A 6 -25.75 48.79 9.04
N PHE A 7 -27.05 48.53 8.97
CA PHE A 7 -27.63 47.23 9.28
C PHE A 7 -27.41 46.32 8.08
N THR A 8 -26.47 45.39 8.19
CA THR A 8 -26.32 44.29 7.24
C THR A 8 -27.47 43.30 7.48
N PHE A 9 -28.41 43.26 6.55
CA PHE A 9 -29.51 42.31 6.54
C PHE A 9 -28.97 40.93 6.14
N SER A 10 -28.56 40.12 7.12
CA SER A 10 -28.24 38.71 6.90
C SER A 10 -29.53 37.97 6.59
N MET A 11 -29.80 37.78 5.29
CA MET A 11 -30.93 37.01 4.80
C MET A 11 -30.70 35.53 5.18
N LEU A 12 -31.32 35.08 6.28
CA LEU A 12 -31.47 33.67 6.58
C LEU A 12 -32.32 33.05 5.46
N ILE A 13 -31.67 32.34 4.53
CA ILE A 13 -32.38 31.41 3.66
C ILE A 13 -32.76 30.21 4.54
N ALA A 14 -33.99 30.21 5.04
CA ALA A 14 -34.63 29.00 5.51
C ALA A 14 -34.86 28.08 4.30
N ALA A 15 -33.90 27.21 4.01
CA ALA A 15 -34.11 26.11 3.08
C ALA A 15 -34.94 25.02 3.77
N GLY A 16 -36.25 25.24 3.82
CA GLY A 16 -37.22 24.18 4.01
C GLY A 16 -37.31 23.36 2.72
N MET A 17 -36.42 22.38 2.57
CA MET A 17 -36.60 21.24 1.68
C MET A 17 -36.10 20.01 2.42
N SER A 18 -37.01 19.07 2.70
CA SER A 18 -36.64 17.71 3.11
C SER A 18 -36.07 17.00 1.88
N SER A 19 -34.84 17.36 1.48
CA SER A 19 -34.03 16.56 0.59
C SER A 19 -33.66 15.29 1.33
N ALA A 20 -33.85 14.12 0.71
CA ALA A 20 -33.29 12.87 1.22
C ALA A 20 -31.81 13.11 1.56
N GLN A 21 -31.44 12.95 2.83
CA GLN A 21 -30.11 13.34 3.31
C GLN A 21 -29.07 12.37 2.75
N THR A 22 -28.51 12.72 1.60
CA THR A 22 -27.40 12.08 0.91
C THR A 22 -26.08 12.48 1.57
N ILE A 23 -25.10 11.59 1.61
CA ILE A 23 -23.72 11.94 1.99
C ILE A 23 -23.03 12.63 0.81
N ALA A 24 -21.97 13.40 1.07
CA ALA A 24 -21.18 13.97 -0.01
C ALA A 24 -20.25 12.91 -0.63
N ASP A 25 -19.73 13.18 -1.82
CA ASP A 25 -18.61 12.41 -2.36
C ASP A 25 -17.40 12.58 -1.44
N GLY A 26 -16.77 11.47 -1.04
CA GLY A 26 -15.67 11.55 -0.07
C GLY A 26 -15.23 10.19 0.47
N TYR A 27 -14.19 10.22 1.30
CA TYR A 27 -13.67 9.04 1.99
C TYR A 27 -14.35 8.86 3.35
N TYR A 28 -14.80 7.63 3.61
CA TYR A 28 -15.52 7.26 4.82
C TYR A 28 -15.04 5.91 5.36
N ARG A 29 -15.26 5.70 6.66
CA ARG A 29 -15.39 4.38 7.25
C ARG A 29 -16.85 4.11 7.59
N PHE A 30 -17.27 2.86 7.42
CA PHE A 30 -18.62 2.41 7.78
C PHE A 30 -18.51 1.56 9.03
N GLN A 31 -19.01 2.06 10.16
CA GLN A 31 -19.02 1.35 11.43
C GLN A 31 -20.43 0.85 11.72
N ASN A 32 -20.56 -0.42 12.08
CA ASN A 32 -21.85 -0.97 12.46
C ASN A 32 -22.30 -0.44 13.81
N GLN A 33 -23.56 -0.04 13.94
CA GLN A 33 -24.08 0.49 15.21
C GLN A 33 -24.33 -0.58 16.28
N ALA A 34 -24.55 -1.84 15.90
CA ALA A 34 -24.85 -2.91 16.84
C ALA A 34 -23.60 -3.67 17.30
N THR A 35 -22.64 -3.88 16.41
CA THR A 35 -21.42 -4.67 16.70
C THR A 35 -20.17 -3.80 16.88
N GLU A 36 -20.26 -2.49 16.59
CA GLU A 36 -19.14 -1.54 16.60
C GLU A 36 -18.02 -1.86 15.59
N ARG A 37 -18.21 -2.88 14.75
CA ARG A 37 -17.21 -3.32 13.76
C ARG A 37 -17.20 -2.42 12.52
N TYR A 38 -16.02 -2.20 11.96
CA TYR A 38 -15.80 -1.40 10.76
C TYR A 38 -15.67 -2.27 9.53
N ILE A 39 -16.31 -1.88 8.43
CA ILE A 39 -16.12 -2.51 7.12
C ILE A 39 -14.65 -2.39 6.68
N VAL A 40 -14.09 -3.51 6.24
CA VAL A 40 -12.79 -3.62 5.58
C VAL A 40 -12.95 -4.51 4.34
N VAL A 41 -12.58 -3.99 3.19
CA VAL A 41 -12.54 -4.74 1.93
C VAL A 41 -11.25 -5.55 1.88
N VAL A 42 -11.39 -6.87 1.83
CA VAL A 42 -10.29 -7.84 1.88
C VAL A 42 -10.11 -8.63 0.58
N ASP A 43 -11.04 -8.49 -0.36
CA ASP A 43 -11.01 -9.13 -1.68
C ASP A 43 -11.76 -8.28 -2.73
N ASN A 44 -11.81 -8.75 -3.97
CA ASN A 44 -12.46 -8.10 -5.11
C ASN A 44 -13.57 -8.92 -5.77
N THR A 45 -13.94 -10.07 -5.19
CA THR A 45 -14.95 -10.97 -5.75
C THR A 45 -16.21 -10.97 -4.88
N GLY A 46 -17.38 -10.95 -5.53
CA GLY A 46 -18.65 -11.03 -4.84
C GLY A 46 -19.78 -11.25 -5.84
N SER A 47 -20.99 -11.48 -5.33
CA SER A 47 -22.20 -11.51 -6.15
C SER A 47 -23.44 -11.29 -5.29
N VAL A 48 -24.49 -10.71 -5.85
CA VAL A 48 -25.79 -10.60 -5.18
C VAL A 48 -26.89 -10.90 -6.17
N ASP A 49 -27.77 -11.82 -5.81
CA ASP A 49 -29.05 -12.01 -6.45
C ASP A 49 -30.18 -11.47 -5.56
N ILE A 50 -30.72 -10.32 -5.98
CA ILE A 50 -31.79 -9.63 -5.25
C ILE A 50 -33.07 -10.48 -5.19
N PHE A 51 -33.30 -11.37 -6.16
CA PHE A 51 -34.52 -12.20 -6.23
C PHE A 51 -34.47 -13.44 -5.34
N SER A 52 -33.30 -14.09 -5.23
CA SER A 52 -33.14 -15.31 -4.42
C SER A 52 -32.67 -15.07 -2.99
N THR A 53 -32.45 -13.82 -2.58
CA THR A 53 -31.83 -13.46 -1.28
C THR A 53 -30.42 -14.01 -1.06
N SER A 54 -29.80 -14.53 -2.13
CA SER A 54 -28.43 -15.02 -2.11
C SER A 54 -27.47 -13.85 -2.30
N ALA A 55 -26.51 -13.71 -1.38
CA ALA A 55 -25.46 -12.72 -1.44
C ALA A 55 -24.14 -13.39 -1.05
N ASP A 56 -23.16 -13.32 -1.94
CA ASP A 56 -21.76 -13.61 -1.66
C ASP A 56 -21.02 -12.29 -1.48
N LEU A 57 -20.82 -11.92 -0.23
CA LEU A 57 -20.13 -10.71 0.20
C LEU A 57 -18.82 -11.05 0.93
N GLY A 58 -18.22 -12.20 0.62
CA GLY A 58 -16.98 -12.68 1.23
C GLY A 58 -15.76 -11.76 1.03
N ALA A 59 -15.84 -10.81 0.11
CA ALA A 59 -14.84 -9.75 -0.04
C ALA A 59 -14.89 -8.67 1.04
N ILE A 60 -15.94 -8.61 1.86
CA ILE A 60 -16.21 -7.49 2.77
C ILE A 60 -16.34 -8.01 4.20
N HIS A 61 -15.25 -7.87 4.95
CA HIS A 61 -15.18 -8.25 6.35
C HIS A 61 -15.50 -7.05 7.24
N THR A 62 -15.73 -7.32 8.52
CA THR A 62 -15.95 -6.31 9.54
C THR A 62 -15.09 -6.58 10.76
N PHE A 63 -14.41 -5.56 11.31
CA PHE A 63 -13.50 -5.72 12.46
C PHE A 63 -13.80 -4.76 13.61
N SER A 64 -13.80 -5.24 14.86
CA SER A 64 -13.93 -4.43 16.09
C SER A 64 -12.61 -3.77 16.50
N ASP A 65 -11.48 -4.46 16.30
CA ASP A 65 -10.16 -3.97 16.65
C ASP A 65 -9.72 -2.85 15.69
N PHE A 66 -10.04 -1.62 16.10
CA PHE A 66 -9.73 -0.43 15.34
C PHE A 66 -8.22 -0.24 15.15
N GLU A 67 -7.42 -0.48 16.19
CA GLU A 67 -5.98 -0.19 16.19
C GLU A 67 -5.16 -1.20 15.39
N GLY A 68 -5.58 -2.46 15.37
CA GLY A 68 -4.90 -3.53 14.65
C GLY A 68 -5.38 -3.70 13.21
N ASN A 69 -6.69 -3.64 12.95
CA ASN A 69 -7.26 -4.08 11.68
C ASN A 69 -7.88 -2.95 10.83
N VAL A 70 -8.06 -1.75 11.38
CA VAL A 70 -8.84 -0.68 10.73
C VAL A 70 -7.99 0.57 10.46
N ILE A 71 -7.38 1.17 11.48
CA ILE A 71 -6.80 2.53 11.40
C ILE A 71 -5.71 2.67 10.32
N SER A 72 -4.92 1.61 10.15
CA SER A 72 -3.80 1.52 9.19
C SER A 72 -4.09 0.62 8.00
N ASN A 73 -5.34 0.17 7.81
CA ASN A 73 -5.70 -0.74 6.73
C ASN A 73 -6.38 0.02 5.59
N PRO A 74 -5.73 0.17 4.41
CA PRO A 74 -6.35 0.82 3.24
C PRO A 74 -7.71 0.24 2.83
N GLY A 75 -7.97 -1.05 3.07
CA GLY A 75 -9.27 -1.67 2.81
C GLY A 75 -10.41 -1.14 3.70
N SER A 76 -10.10 -0.47 4.82
CA SER A 76 -11.11 0.21 5.64
C SER A 76 -11.60 1.53 5.04
N ILE A 77 -10.86 2.06 4.07
CA ILE A 77 -11.16 3.35 3.45
C ILE A 77 -12.07 3.14 2.25
N ILE A 78 -13.28 3.69 2.34
CA ILE A 78 -14.30 3.58 1.31
C ILE A 78 -14.53 4.96 0.70
N TYR A 79 -14.20 5.13 -0.57
CA TYR A 79 -14.63 6.30 -1.33
C TYR A 79 -16.08 6.12 -1.76
N ALA A 80 -16.97 6.95 -1.21
CA ALA A 80 -18.36 7.01 -1.65
C ALA A 80 -18.45 7.97 -2.83
N LYS A 81 -18.75 7.46 -4.03
CA LYS A 81 -19.00 8.28 -5.21
C LYS A 81 -20.46 8.22 -5.59
N TYR A 82 -21.16 9.34 -5.56
CA TYR A 82 -22.53 9.42 -6.02
C TYR A 82 -22.61 9.18 -7.53
N VAL A 83 -23.41 8.19 -7.93
CA VAL A 83 -23.64 7.82 -9.32
C VAL A 83 -25.14 7.58 -9.52
N SER A 84 -25.75 8.39 -10.37
CA SER A 84 -27.20 8.33 -10.67
C SER A 84 -28.08 8.52 -9.42
N ASP A 85 -28.66 7.45 -8.87
CA ASP A 85 -29.58 7.45 -7.73
C ASP A 85 -29.05 6.67 -6.51
N GLY A 86 -27.74 6.40 -6.49
CA GLY A 86 -27.04 5.72 -5.41
C GLY A 86 -25.55 6.05 -5.41
N TYR A 87 -24.75 5.20 -4.76
CA TYR A 87 -23.31 5.33 -4.64
C TYR A 87 -22.61 4.10 -5.22
N ASP A 88 -21.55 4.35 -5.95
CA ASP A 88 -20.50 3.38 -6.20
C ASP A 88 -19.48 3.50 -5.07
N LEU A 89 -19.49 2.55 -4.14
CA LEU A 89 -18.54 2.53 -3.02
C LEU A 89 -17.27 1.83 -3.49
N GLN A 90 -16.13 2.52 -3.37
CA GLN A 90 -14.86 2.10 -3.98
C GLN A 90 -13.79 1.92 -2.90
N SER A 91 -13.02 0.84 -2.99
CA SER A 91 -11.86 0.59 -2.14
C SER A 91 -10.91 -0.38 -2.84
N GLN A 92 -9.60 -0.16 -2.72
CA GLN A 92 -8.55 -1.08 -3.16
C GLN A 92 -8.79 -1.72 -4.56
N GLY A 93 -9.04 -0.90 -5.58
CA GLY A 93 -9.20 -1.34 -6.97
C GLY A 93 -10.58 -1.92 -7.32
N VAL A 94 -11.45 -2.13 -6.33
CA VAL A 94 -12.79 -2.70 -6.50
C VAL A 94 -13.88 -1.68 -6.15
N SER A 95 -15.11 -1.93 -6.63
CA SER A 95 -16.29 -1.14 -6.26
C SER A 95 -17.53 -2.01 -6.08
N THR A 96 -18.56 -1.49 -5.40
CA THR A 96 -19.85 -2.19 -5.27
C THR A 96 -20.45 -2.53 -6.63
N TYR A 97 -20.37 -1.65 -7.62
CA TYR A 97 -20.86 -1.98 -8.95
C TYR A 97 -20.05 -3.10 -9.61
N LYS A 98 -18.72 -3.10 -9.47
CA LYS A 98 -17.88 -4.20 -10.00
C LYS A 98 -18.13 -5.54 -9.29
N MET A 99 -18.33 -5.55 -7.98
CA MET A 99 -18.55 -6.78 -7.20
C MET A 99 -19.96 -7.33 -7.40
N VAL A 100 -20.99 -6.49 -7.32
CA VAL A 100 -22.37 -6.97 -7.21
C VAL A 100 -23.33 -6.39 -8.25
N SER A 101 -22.84 -5.57 -9.19
CA SER A 101 -23.65 -4.93 -10.25
C SER A 101 -24.76 -3.99 -9.75
N TYR A 102 -24.62 -3.45 -8.53
CA TYR A 102 -25.56 -2.48 -7.97
C TYR A 102 -24.83 -1.25 -7.40
N TYR A 103 -25.44 -0.08 -7.59
CA TYR A 103 -25.16 1.09 -6.76
C TYR A 103 -25.98 1.00 -5.49
N LEU A 104 -25.37 1.31 -4.35
CA LEU A 104 -26.04 1.26 -3.05
C LEU A 104 -26.65 2.63 -2.74
N ARG A 105 -27.89 2.65 -2.27
CA ARG A 105 -28.48 3.84 -1.66
C ARG A 105 -28.02 3.92 -0.22
N ILE A 106 -27.47 5.07 0.16
CA ILE A 106 -27.15 5.42 1.54
C ILE A 106 -28.21 6.40 2.02
N ARG A 107 -29.00 5.99 3.02
CA ARG A 107 -30.13 6.80 3.53
C ARG A 107 -30.10 6.86 5.03
N LYS A 108 -30.18 8.07 5.59
CA LYS A 108 -30.31 8.27 7.02
C LYS A 108 -31.51 7.51 7.58
N THR A 109 -31.33 6.82 8.70
CA THR A 109 -32.41 6.13 9.39
C THR A 109 -33.38 7.14 10.03
N ARG A 110 -34.54 6.65 10.46
CA ARG A 110 -35.59 7.50 11.06
C ARG A 110 -35.36 7.76 12.55
N ASP A 111 -34.35 7.14 13.15
CA ASP A 111 -34.25 6.99 14.60
C ASP A 111 -33.46 8.13 15.27
N ASN A 112 -33.15 9.19 14.52
CA ASN A 112 -32.39 10.38 14.97
C ASN A 112 -31.02 10.06 15.63
N ASP A 113 -30.48 8.88 15.39
CA ASP A 113 -29.22 8.36 15.96
C ASP A 113 -28.02 8.59 15.03
N ASN A 114 -28.17 9.40 13.97
CA ASN A 114 -27.18 9.64 12.92
C ASN A 114 -26.66 8.37 12.20
N THR A 115 -27.45 7.28 12.22
CA THR A 115 -27.14 6.08 11.44
C THR A 115 -27.74 6.14 10.04
N TYR A 116 -27.25 5.26 9.18
CA TYR A 116 -27.67 5.09 7.80
C TYR A 116 -27.99 3.63 7.49
N TRP A 117 -28.92 3.41 6.58
CA TRP A 117 -29.09 2.17 5.85
C TRP A 117 -28.30 2.25 4.54
N ALA A 118 -27.63 1.16 4.19
CA ALA A 118 -27.08 0.93 2.86
C ALA A 118 -27.84 -0.23 2.19
N TYR A 119 -28.42 -0.01 1.01
CA TYR A 119 -29.32 -0.97 0.37
C TYR A 119 -29.41 -0.82 -1.15
N ALA A 120 -29.85 -1.88 -1.83
CA ALA A 120 -30.21 -1.87 -3.24
C ALA A 120 -31.66 -2.30 -3.44
N THR A 121 -32.32 -1.80 -4.49
CA THR A 121 -33.70 -2.18 -4.85
C THR A 121 -33.79 -2.58 -6.31
N LYS A 122 -34.44 -3.72 -6.59
CA LYS A 122 -34.74 -4.18 -7.96
C LYS A 122 -36.17 -4.73 -8.01
N SER A 123 -36.96 -4.27 -8.98
CA SER A 123 -38.34 -4.71 -9.20
C SER A 123 -39.21 -4.71 -7.93
N GLY A 124 -39.04 -3.69 -7.07
CA GLY A 124 -39.78 -3.54 -5.80
C GLY A 124 -39.18 -4.28 -4.60
N MET A 125 -38.23 -5.20 -4.80
CA MET A 125 -37.55 -5.89 -3.70
C MET A 125 -36.31 -5.12 -3.26
N THR A 126 -36.12 -5.00 -1.94
CA THR A 126 -35.02 -4.24 -1.34
C THR A 126 -34.19 -5.14 -0.45
N GLN A 127 -32.86 -5.11 -0.63
CA GLN A 127 -31.91 -5.78 0.25
C GLN A 127 -31.03 -4.77 0.95
N TYR A 128 -30.89 -4.93 2.26
CA TYR A 128 -30.02 -4.13 3.10
C TYR A 128 -28.74 -4.89 3.38
N ILE A 129 -27.59 -4.22 3.31
CA ILE A 129 -26.37 -4.79 3.89
C ILE A 129 -26.42 -4.68 5.40
N ASN A 130 -25.98 -5.72 6.08
CA ASN A 130 -25.86 -5.76 7.53
C ASN A 130 -24.54 -6.38 7.94
N ASP A 131 -24.09 -6.07 9.15
CA ASP A 131 -23.12 -6.92 9.82
C ASP A 131 -23.83 -8.09 10.50
N ALA A 132 -23.23 -9.27 10.50
CA ALA A 132 -23.78 -10.42 11.18
C ALA A 132 -23.52 -10.30 12.70
N VAL A 133 -24.58 -10.20 13.50
CA VAL A 133 -24.45 -9.93 14.94
C VAL A 133 -24.03 -11.20 15.70
N TYR A 134 -22.72 -11.40 15.77
CA TYR A 134 -22.04 -12.46 16.53
C TYR A 134 -21.03 -11.82 17.51
N GLU A 135 -20.72 -12.52 18.59
CA GLU A 135 -19.73 -12.09 19.59
C GLU A 135 -18.30 -12.45 19.15
N THR A 136 -17.85 -11.87 18.03
CA THR A 136 -16.51 -12.09 17.46
C THR A 136 -15.88 -10.78 17.00
N ASP A 137 -14.56 -10.67 17.11
CA ASP A 137 -13.83 -9.47 16.67
C ASP A 137 -13.84 -9.27 15.15
N GLU A 138 -13.91 -10.38 14.41
CA GLU A 138 -14.06 -10.40 12.97
C GLU A 138 -15.43 -10.95 12.57
N GLY A 139 -16.04 -10.35 11.57
CA GLY A 139 -17.28 -10.80 10.95
C GLY A 139 -17.29 -10.50 9.47
N MET A 140 -18.47 -10.68 8.87
CA MET A 140 -18.68 -10.49 7.44
C MET A 140 -19.96 -9.72 7.20
N VAL A 141 -19.96 -8.93 6.13
CA VAL A 141 -21.18 -8.30 5.67
C VAL A 141 -22.12 -9.37 5.10
N GLY A 142 -23.36 -9.36 5.57
CA GLY A 142 -24.45 -10.17 5.06
C GLY A 142 -25.58 -9.31 4.51
N THR A 143 -26.72 -9.93 4.26
CA THR A 143 -27.95 -9.20 3.90
C THR A 143 -29.14 -9.59 4.76
N ASN A 144 -30.03 -8.61 4.97
CA ASN A 144 -31.37 -8.77 5.55
C ASN A 144 -31.48 -9.16 7.04
N ASP A 145 -30.40 -9.16 7.84
CA ASP A 145 -30.54 -9.14 9.31
C ASP A 145 -30.84 -7.71 9.81
N SER A 146 -32.03 -7.55 10.39
CA SER A 146 -32.48 -6.26 10.91
C SER A 146 -31.64 -5.69 12.06
N ARG A 147 -30.89 -6.54 12.80
CA ARG A 147 -30.10 -6.14 13.97
C ARG A 147 -28.83 -5.39 13.58
N GLY A 148 -28.18 -5.79 12.47
CA GLY A 148 -26.90 -5.24 12.03
C GLY A 148 -26.98 -4.30 10.83
N ARG A 149 -28.16 -3.81 10.43
CA ARG A 149 -28.30 -3.00 9.19
C ARG A 149 -28.04 -1.51 9.33
N LYS A 150 -27.74 -1.04 10.55
CA LYS A 150 -27.49 0.37 10.85
C LYS A 150 -26.00 0.65 10.87
N TRP A 151 -25.61 1.69 10.16
CA TRP A 151 -24.20 2.06 9.99
C TRP A 151 -23.98 3.53 10.34
N TYR A 152 -22.95 3.82 11.12
CA TYR A 152 -22.35 5.14 11.14
C TYR A 152 -21.50 5.30 9.88
N VAL A 153 -21.67 6.41 9.17
CA VAL A 153 -20.87 6.77 7.98
C VAL A 153 -19.95 7.90 8.41
N LEU A 154 -18.72 7.52 8.77
CA LEU A 154 -17.77 8.38 9.46
C LEU A 154 -16.78 8.97 8.44
N PRO A 155 -16.71 10.29 8.25
CA PRO A 155 -15.75 10.89 7.33
C PRO A 155 -14.32 10.57 7.78
N VAL A 156 -13.42 10.36 6.81
CA VAL A 156 -11.99 10.16 7.07
C VAL A 156 -11.28 11.46 6.78
N GLU A 157 -10.83 12.11 7.84
CA GLU A 157 -10.16 13.41 7.78
C GLU A 157 -8.90 13.36 8.63
N ALA A 158 -7.78 13.86 8.11
CA ALA A 158 -6.48 13.73 8.77
C ALA A 158 -6.42 14.41 10.15
N GLY A 159 -7.14 15.51 10.32
CA GLY A 159 -7.25 16.26 11.57
C GLY A 159 -8.36 15.77 12.52
N GLY A 160 -9.21 14.83 12.08
CA GLY A 160 -10.30 14.28 12.88
C GLY A 160 -9.92 13.04 13.68
N ASP A 161 -10.88 12.48 14.41
CA ASP A 161 -10.69 11.26 15.20
C ASP A 161 -10.65 10.00 14.33
N ASN A 162 -11.31 10.01 13.17
CA ASN A 162 -11.39 8.90 12.22
C ASN A 162 -10.35 9.03 11.09
N TYR A 163 -9.13 9.48 11.40
CA TYR A 163 -8.04 9.63 10.42
C TYR A 163 -7.55 8.28 9.88
N PHE A 164 -6.79 8.31 8.78
CA PHE A 164 -5.95 7.19 8.34
C PHE A 164 -4.51 7.46 8.75
N GLY A 165 -3.88 6.49 9.43
CA GLY A 165 -2.51 6.60 9.88
C GLY A 165 -1.73 5.33 9.63
N ILE A 166 -0.45 5.44 9.26
CA ILE A 166 0.40 4.28 8.97
C ILE A 166 1.04 3.78 10.27
N ARG A 167 0.87 2.49 10.58
CA ARG A 167 1.69 1.81 11.59
C ARG A 167 2.98 1.32 10.94
N ALA A 168 4.13 1.76 11.44
CA ALA A 168 5.39 1.30 10.89
C ALA A 168 5.57 -0.21 11.13
N SER A 169 6.18 -0.90 10.17
CA SER A 169 6.38 -2.36 10.23
C SER A 169 7.85 -2.77 10.16
N CYS A 170 8.76 -1.81 10.05
CA CYS A 170 10.19 -2.03 9.97
C CYS A 170 10.92 -0.86 10.63
N GLU A 171 12.00 -1.14 11.37
CA GLU A 171 12.88 -0.12 11.94
C GLU A 171 14.31 -0.39 11.49
N SER A 172 15.05 0.64 11.08
CA SER A 172 16.46 0.54 10.72
C SER A 172 17.13 1.88 10.95
N ASP A 173 18.33 1.87 11.56
CA ASP A 173 19.10 3.07 11.90
C ASP A 173 18.29 4.15 12.65
N GLY A 174 17.41 3.73 13.58
CA GLY A 174 16.57 4.63 14.40
C GLY A 174 15.43 5.32 13.63
N LYS A 175 15.13 4.85 12.42
CA LYS A 175 14.02 5.34 11.58
C LYS A 175 12.99 4.24 11.35
N TYR A 176 11.75 4.67 11.10
CA TYR A 176 10.59 3.79 10.95
C TYR A 176 10.15 3.74 9.48
N TYR A 177 9.84 2.55 9.00
CA TYR A 177 9.46 2.32 7.60
C TYR A 177 8.24 1.40 7.47
N HIS A 178 7.50 1.58 6.39
CA HIS A 178 6.40 0.71 6.01
C HIS A 178 6.32 0.55 4.48
N PRO A 179 6.24 -0.68 3.95
CA PRO A 179 5.91 -0.89 2.55
C PRO A 179 4.42 -0.65 2.33
N PHE A 180 4.05 0.25 1.42
CA PHE A 180 2.68 0.76 1.32
C PHE A 180 2.13 0.68 -0.11
N TYR A 181 0.88 0.22 -0.24
CA TYR A 181 0.15 0.19 -1.50
C TYR A 181 -1.36 0.40 -1.31
N ALA A 182 -1.91 1.46 -1.92
CA ALA A 182 -3.32 1.84 -1.77
C ALA A 182 -3.91 2.46 -3.05
N ASP A 183 -5.24 2.40 -3.20
CA ASP A 183 -6.01 2.95 -4.34
C ASP A 183 -6.57 4.36 -4.10
N PHE A 184 -5.99 5.09 -3.14
CA PHE A 184 -6.27 6.51 -2.96
C PHE A 184 -4.97 7.33 -3.05
N PRO A 185 -4.99 8.48 -3.73
CA PRO A 185 -3.88 9.42 -3.68
C PRO A 185 -3.92 10.19 -2.36
N PHE A 186 -2.77 10.66 -1.90
CA PHE A 186 -2.69 11.30 -0.59
C PHE A 186 -1.53 12.30 -0.47
N LYS A 187 -1.53 13.05 0.63
CA LYS A 187 -0.38 13.81 1.13
C LYS A 187 -0.07 13.38 2.54
N PHE A 188 1.16 13.62 2.97
CA PHE A 188 1.48 13.52 4.39
C PHE A 188 0.82 14.70 5.11
N TYR A 189 -0.01 14.38 6.10
CA TYR A 189 -0.54 15.36 7.03
C TYR A 189 0.45 15.60 8.17
N SER A 190 1.03 14.51 8.69
CA SER A 190 2.10 14.57 9.67
C SER A 190 3.41 15.07 9.06
N SER A 191 4.16 15.85 9.84
CA SER A 191 5.50 16.30 9.47
C SER A 191 6.54 15.18 9.62
N GLY A 192 7.65 15.27 8.89
CA GLY A 192 8.78 14.34 8.99
C GLY A 192 8.65 13.06 8.17
N MET A 193 7.50 12.83 7.54
CA MET A 193 7.28 11.67 6.68
C MET A 193 7.88 11.88 5.29
N LYS A 194 8.36 10.79 4.69
CA LYS A 194 8.86 10.76 3.33
C LYS A 194 8.39 9.52 2.60
N ALA A 195 8.42 9.60 1.28
CA ALA A 195 8.05 8.51 0.40
C ALA A 195 9.19 8.20 -0.56
N TYR A 196 9.41 6.91 -0.78
CA TYR A 196 10.44 6.42 -1.67
C TYR A 196 9.89 5.32 -2.57
N TYR A 197 10.58 5.10 -3.68
CA TYR A 197 10.37 3.98 -4.58
C TYR A 197 11.72 3.40 -5.02
N VAL A 198 11.70 2.23 -5.65
CA VAL A 198 12.90 1.60 -6.20
C VAL A 198 12.92 1.77 -7.70
N SER A 199 14.06 2.20 -8.27
CA SER A 199 14.20 2.40 -9.72
C SER A 199 14.90 1.25 -10.45
N LYS A 200 15.83 0.57 -9.78
CA LYS A 200 16.60 -0.56 -10.32
C LYS A 200 17.25 -1.36 -9.20
N TYR A 201 17.70 -2.57 -9.50
CA TYR A 201 18.51 -3.40 -8.61
C TYR A 201 19.65 -4.07 -9.38
N GLY A 202 20.68 -4.51 -8.66
CA GLY A 202 21.87 -5.17 -9.21
C GLY A 202 22.86 -5.52 -8.10
N GLY A 203 23.58 -6.65 -8.25
CA GLY A 203 24.40 -7.18 -7.15
C GLY A 203 23.56 -7.45 -5.90
N ASP A 204 23.99 -6.92 -4.77
CA ASP A 204 23.30 -6.92 -3.48
C ASP A 204 22.60 -5.57 -3.18
N MET A 205 22.34 -4.73 -4.19
CA MET A 205 21.83 -3.38 -4.03
C MET A 205 20.52 -3.14 -4.78
N ALA A 206 19.70 -2.25 -4.25
CA ALA A 206 18.54 -1.66 -4.91
C ALA A 206 18.53 -0.14 -4.73
N VAL A 207 18.33 0.61 -5.82
CA VAL A 207 18.36 2.08 -5.78
C VAL A 207 17.06 2.61 -5.19
N LEU A 208 17.18 3.34 -4.09
CA LEU A 208 16.10 4.05 -3.42
C LEU A 208 16.04 5.49 -3.93
N LYS A 209 14.89 5.89 -4.47
CA LYS A 209 14.62 7.27 -4.90
C LYS A 209 13.53 7.90 -4.06
N GLU A 210 13.78 9.11 -3.57
CA GLU A 210 12.75 9.93 -2.91
C GLU A 210 11.72 10.41 -3.93
N TYR A 211 10.44 10.28 -3.60
CA TYR A 211 9.36 10.89 -4.36
C TYR A 211 9.16 12.33 -3.88
N THR A 212 9.42 13.31 -4.74
CA THR A 212 9.36 14.74 -4.41
C THR A 212 8.09 15.44 -4.89
N GLY A 213 7.16 14.70 -5.50
CA GLY A 213 5.88 15.24 -5.92
C GLY A 213 5.01 15.65 -4.73
N GLY A 214 4.25 16.74 -4.87
CA GLY A 214 3.44 17.28 -3.78
C GLY A 214 2.24 16.41 -3.39
N THR A 215 1.78 15.51 -4.26
CA THR A 215 0.72 14.51 -3.99
C THR A 215 1.25 13.15 -4.39
N LEU A 216 1.06 12.15 -3.53
CA LEU A 216 1.45 10.78 -3.79
C LEU A 216 0.38 10.09 -4.64
N PRO A 217 0.73 9.44 -5.77
CA PRO A 217 -0.23 8.77 -6.63
C PRO A 217 -0.94 7.61 -5.92
N LYS A 218 -2.19 7.38 -6.28
CA LYS A 218 -2.83 6.09 -6.04
C LYS A 218 -2.15 5.02 -6.89
N ASN A 219 -2.20 3.77 -6.44
CA ASN A 219 -1.68 2.60 -7.16
C ASN A 219 -0.17 2.68 -7.44
N MET A 220 0.56 3.50 -6.68
CA MET A 220 2.01 3.47 -6.61
C MET A 220 2.44 2.60 -5.44
N PRO A 221 3.21 1.52 -5.65
CA PRO A 221 3.88 0.82 -4.56
C PRO A 221 5.05 1.65 -4.05
N MET A 222 5.12 1.83 -2.72
CA MET A 222 6.03 2.78 -2.09
C MET A 222 6.65 2.21 -0.81
N ILE A 223 7.75 2.82 -0.39
CA ILE A 223 8.26 2.71 0.98
C ILE A 223 8.00 4.06 1.66
N ILE A 224 7.31 4.04 2.78
CA ILE A 224 7.05 5.25 3.57
C ILE A 224 8.00 5.27 4.76
N GLU A 225 8.84 6.30 4.84
CA GLU A 225 9.56 6.65 6.07
C GLU A 225 8.58 7.40 6.97
N CYS A 226 8.29 6.79 8.10
CA CYS A 226 7.33 7.24 9.09
C CYS A 226 8.03 8.08 10.17
N SER A 227 7.27 8.99 10.79
CA SER A 227 7.77 9.86 11.85
C SER A 227 7.88 9.14 13.20
N SER A 228 7.07 8.10 13.42
CA SER A 228 7.20 7.18 14.56
C SER A 228 6.67 5.78 14.22
N SER A 229 6.65 4.86 15.19
CA SER A 229 5.98 3.57 15.06
C SER A 229 4.44 3.65 14.98
N GLU A 230 3.85 4.77 15.41
CA GLU A 230 2.42 4.85 15.75
C GLU A 230 1.59 5.59 14.68
N PRO A 231 0.39 5.08 14.34
CA PRO A 231 -0.50 5.71 13.35
C PRO A 231 -0.81 7.17 13.61
N THR A 232 -0.98 7.57 14.87
CA THR A 232 -1.37 8.94 15.25
C THR A 232 -0.34 9.99 14.83
N ASN A 233 0.92 9.59 14.68
CA ASN A 233 2.01 10.45 14.24
C ASN A 233 2.30 10.32 12.75
N ASN A 234 1.63 9.42 12.05
CA ASN A 234 1.89 9.08 10.64
C ASN A 234 0.62 9.25 9.78
N ARG A 235 -0.07 10.38 9.95
CA ARG A 235 -1.39 10.61 9.35
C ARG A 235 -1.28 11.02 7.88
N LEU A 236 -2.24 10.57 7.10
CA LEU A 236 -2.38 10.91 5.69
C LEU A 236 -3.61 11.80 5.45
N ASP A 237 -3.46 12.76 4.56
CA ASP A 237 -4.57 13.54 3.99
C ASP A 237 -4.98 12.91 2.65
N LEU A 238 -6.17 12.32 2.60
CA LEU A 238 -6.65 11.54 1.45
C LEU A 238 -7.27 12.46 0.39
N LEU A 239 -6.87 12.27 -0.86
CA LEU A 239 -7.25 13.14 -1.98
C LEU A 239 -8.00 12.36 -3.05
N THR A 240 -8.64 13.06 -3.99
CA THR A 240 -9.34 12.43 -5.12
C THR A 240 -8.62 12.58 -6.45
N SER A 241 -7.71 13.56 -6.57
CA SER A 241 -6.88 13.77 -7.74
C SER A 241 -5.55 13.03 -7.59
N SER A 242 -5.22 12.18 -8.57
CA SER A 242 -3.98 11.40 -8.58
C SER A 242 -3.06 11.85 -9.71
N PRO A 243 -1.78 12.18 -9.41
CA PRO A 243 -0.76 12.31 -10.45
C PRO A 243 -0.40 10.94 -11.06
N SER A 244 0.43 10.96 -12.09
CA SER A 244 0.99 9.75 -12.70
C SER A 244 2.06 9.12 -11.81
N VAL A 245 2.13 7.78 -11.83
CA VAL A 245 3.21 7.02 -11.20
C VAL A 245 4.53 7.21 -11.99
N PRO A 246 5.68 7.40 -11.33
CA PRO A 246 6.98 7.40 -12.00
C PRO A 246 7.19 6.11 -12.81
N SER A 247 7.55 6.26 -14.09
CA SER A 247 7.68 5.12 -15.01
C SER A 247 8.86 4.20 -14.69
N ASP A 248 9.86 4.71 -13.95
CA ASP A 248 11.01 3.95 -13.50
C ASP A 248 10.77 3.23 -12.17
N ASN A 249 9.60 3.35 -11.53
CA ASN A 249 9.30 2.57 -10.33
C ASN A 249 9.14 1.08 -10.67
N ILE A 250 10.00 0.24 -10.10
CA ILE A 250 10.00 -1.22 -10.32
C ILE A 250 9.37 -2.00 -9.16
N LEU A 251 8.88 -1.32 -8.11
CA LEU A 251 8.13 -1.98 -7.06
C LEU A 251 6.79 -2.49 -7.59
N THR A 252 6.33 -3.61 -7.03
CA THR A 252 4.99 -4.18 -7.26
C THR A 252 4.17 -4.06 -5.98
N GLY A 253 2.84 -3.96 -6.11
CA GLY A 253 1.93 -3.92 -4.97
C GLY A 253 0.89 -5.02 -5.03
N THR A 254 0.39 -5.44 -3.87
CA THR A 254 -0.83 -6.24 -3.75
C THR A 254 -1.79 -5.56 -2.77
N TYR A 255 -3.08 -5.53 -3.08
CA TYR A 255 -4.09 -5.06 -2.13
C TYR A 255 -4.52 -6.15 -1.15
N PHE A 256 -4.55 -7.40 -1.60
CA PHE A 256 -5.29 -8.46 -0.91
C PHE A 256 -4.37 -9.59 -0.43
N ASN A 257 -4.81 -10.24 0.64
CA ASN A 257 -4.24 -11.48 1.16
C ASN A 257 -5.35 -12.33 1.82
N ASN A 258 -6.41 -12.63 1.09
CA ASN A 258 -7.58 -13.36 1.59
C ASN A 258 -7.40 -14.88 1.48
N SER A 259 -7.56 -15.64 2.58
CA SER A 259 -7.56 -17.13 2.57
C SER A 259 -8.89 -17.73 2.94
N TRP A 260 -9.98 -16.97 2.90
CA TRP A 260 -11.22 -17.52 3.39
C TRP A 260 -11.62 -18.75 2.53
N PRO A 261 -11.66 -19.95 3.15
CA PRO A 261 -11.48 -21.22 2.45
C PRO A 261 -12.69 -21.65 1.60
N THR A 262 -13.80 -20.92 1.67
CA THR A 262 -15.07 -21.36 1.08
C THR A 262 -15.38 -20.76 -0.30
N SER A 263 -14.67 -19.71 -0.76
CA SER A 263 -14.93 -19.12 -2.09
C SER A 263 -13.96 -18.02 -2.57
N HIS A 264 -13.06 -17.51 -1.72
CA HIS A 264 -12.32 -16.27 -1.98
C HIS A 264 -10.85 -16.39 -1.57
N ILE A 265 -10.04 -17.08 -2.38
CA ILE A 265 -8.58 -17.10 -2.20
C ILE A 265 -7.96 -16.08 -3.15
N ASN A 266 -7.50 -14.96 -2.58
CA ASN A 266 -6.83 -13.89 -3.32
C ASN A 266 -5.54 -13.49 -2.59
N ARG A 267 -4.44 -14.13 -2.99
CA ARG A 267 -3.13 -13.99 -2.35
C ARG A 267 -2.02 -14.05 -3.36
N VAL A 268 -0.91 -13.38 -3.04
CA VAL A 268 0.34 -13.51 -3.78
C VAL A 268 1.27 -14.41 -2.96
N ALA A 269 1.61 -15.58 -3.48
CA ALA A 269 2.59 -16.47 -2.84
C ALA A 269 3.95 -15.75 -2.72
N ASN A 270 4.55 -15.78 -1.53
CA ASN A 270 5.87 -15.20 -1.28
C ASN A 270 6.96 -16.18 -1.73
N ASP A 271 7.22 -16.22 -3.03
CA ASP A 271 8.25 -17.10 -3.61
C ASP A 271 9.67 -16.52 -3.35
N PRO A 272 10.52 -17.21 -2.55
CA PRO A 272 11.88 -16.78 -2.26
C PRO A 272 12.78 -16.61 -3.49
N ALA A 273 12.45 -17.27 -4.61
CA ALA A 273 13.24 -17.13 -5.84
C ALA A 273 12.94 -15.83 -6.60
N THR A 274 11.76 -15.24 -6.40
CA THR A 274 11.25 -14.14 -7.26
C THR A 274 10.70 -12.94 -6.50
N ILE A 275 10.57 -13.01 -5.16
CA ILE A 275 10.05 -11.93 -4.33
C ILE A 275 11.05 -11.57 -3.23
N ARG A 276 11.14 -10.27 -2.94
CA ARG A 276 11.77 -9.72 -1.74
C ARG A 276 10.80 -8.79 -1.05
N LEU A 277 10.75 -8.86 0.28
CA LEU A 277 9.92 -8.02 1.13
C LEU A 277 10.78 -7.00 1.86
N LEU A 278 10.22 -5.83 2.17
CA LEU A 278 10.95 -4.83 2.95
C LEU A 278 11.32 -5.39 4.33
N GLY A 279 12.54 -5.13 4.76
CA GLY A 279 13.07 -5.55 6.04
C GLY A 279 14.45 -4.97 6.31
N VAL A 280 15.16 -5.63 7.22
CA VAL A 280 16.53 -5.27 7.60
C VAL A 280 17.45 -6.38 7.12
N THR A 281 18.50 -6.00 6.39
CA THR A 281 19.56 -6.90 5.94
C THR A 281 20.36 -7.42 7.13
N SER A 282 21.13 -8.49 6.93
CA SER A 282 22.03 -9.05 7.94
C SER A 282 23.09 -8.06 8.44
N THR A 283 23.35 -6.99 7.69
CA THR A 283 24.24 -5.87 8.06
C THR A 283 23.54 -4.75 8.86
N GLY A 284 22.26 -4.90 9.19
CA GLY A 284 21.48 -3.89 9.93
C GLY A 284 20.89 -2.77 9.06
N LYS A 285 21.14 -2.78 7.76
CA LYS A 285 20.63 -1.76 6.82
C LYS A 285 19.24 -2.10 6.30
N LEU A 286 18.41 -1.09 6.06
CA LEU A 286 17.13 -1.23 5.38
C LEU A 286 17.35 -1.86 3.99
N GLY A 287 16.50 -2.81 3.63
CA GLY A 287 16.66 -3.56 2.39
C GLY A 287 15.43 -4.35 2.01
N PHE A 288 15.50 -4.96 0.84
CA PHE A 288 14.57 -5.98 0.37
C PHE A 288 15.18 -7.35 0.64
N VAL A 289 14.55 -8.14 1.49
CA VAL A 289 15.08 -9.43 1.98
C VAL A 289 14.16 -10.58 1.62
N THR A 290 14.75 -11.76 1.52
CA THR A 290 14.00 -13.01 1.46
C THR A 290 13.43 -13.29 2.85
N LYS A 291 12.10 -13.39 2.97
CA LYS A 291 11.43 -13.81 4.21
C LYS A 291 10.86 -15.20 4.01
N THR A 292 11.23 -16.14 4.87
CA THR A 292 10.77 -17.54 4.82
C THR A 292 9.75 -17.86 5.91
N ASP A 293 9.51 -16.92 6.81
CA ASP A 293 8.51 -16.96 7.89
C ASP A 293 7.13 -16.44 7.42
N VAL A 294 7.01 -16.05 6.16
CA VAL A 294 5.81 -15.50 5.55
C VAL A 294 5.51 -16.26 4.26
N ASP A 295 4.39 -16.97 4.20
CA ASP A 295 4.01 -17.76 3.01
C ASP A 295 3.42 -16.91 1.87
N TYR A 296 2.83 -15.76 2.21
CA TYR A 296 2.12 -14.87 1.27
C TYR A 296 2.44 -13.41 1.54
N VAL A 297 2.58 -12.61 0.48
CA VAL A 297 2.77 -11.17 0.61
C VAL A 297 1.59 -10.57 1.38
N PRO A 298 1.83 -9.78 2.45
CA PRO A 298 0.74 -9.15 3.19
C PRO A 298 -0.13 -8.25 2.32
N ALA A 299 -1.38 -8.05 2.74
CA ALA A 299 -2.29 -7.11 2.08
C ALA A 299 -1.72 -5.69 2.06
N ASN A 300 -2.16 -4.88 1.11
CA ASN A 300 -1.83 -3.45 0.99
C ASN A 300 -0.32 -3.12 0.98
N THR A 301 0.51 -4.06 0.50
CA THR A 301 1.96 -4.03 0.69
C THR A 301 2.69 -3.89 -0.64
N ALA A 302 3.72 -3.03 -0.64
CA ALA A 302 4.70 -2.96 -1.72
C ALA A 302 5.81 -4.02 -1.53
N TYR A 303 6.25 -4.62 -2.62
CA TYR A 303 7.32 -5.61 -2.65
C TYR A 303 8.15 -5.49 -3.92
N LEU A 304 9.32 -6.10 -3.93
CA LEU A 304 10.21 -6.11 -5.09
C LEU A 304 10.16 -7.49 -5.77
N LYS A 305 9.81 -7.51 -7.06
CA LYS A 305 10.00 -8.70 -7.90
C LYS A 305 11.45 -8.73 -8.39
N VAL A 306 12.06 -9.90 -8.29
CA VAL A 306 13.43 -10.14 -8.73
C VAL A 306 13.50 -11.35 -9.65
N THR A 307 14.57 -11.44 -10.42
CA THR A 307 14.88 -12.60 -11.24
C THR A 307 15.47 -13.74 -10.39
N PRO A 308 15.20 -15.02 -10.72
CA PRO A 308 15.87 -16.14 -10.05
C PRO A 308 17.39 -15.99 -10.06
N GLY A 309 18.03 -16.23 -8.91
CA GLY A 309 19.47 -16.04 -8.72
C GLY A 309 19.89 -14.66 -8.21
N THR A 310 18.97 -13.70 -8.09
CA THR A 310 19.23 -12.43 -7.39
C THR A 310 19.57 -12.68 -5.91
N ALA A 311 20.47 -11.85 -5.35
CA ALA A 311 20.89 -11.94 -3.95
C ALA A 311 19.70 -12.05 -2.98
N ALA A 312 19.88 -12.79 -1.89
CA ALA A 312 18.83 -12.99 -0.88
C ALA A 312 18.45 -11.69 -0.16
N GLU A 313 19.39 -10.74 -0.09
CA GLU A 313 19.24 -9.42 0.51
C GLU A 313 19.71 -8.37 -0.49
N LEU A 314 18.90 -7.31 -0.65
CA LEU A 314 19.22 -6.14 -1.46
C LEU A 314 19.18 -4.91 -0.56
N ARG A 315 20.33 -4.37 -0.19
CA ARG A 315 20.41 -3.14 0.61
C ARG A 315 19.94 -1.94 -0.22
N LEU A 316 19.19 -1.04 0.41
CA LEU A 316 18.73 0.17 -0.25
C LEU A 316 19.84 1.23 -0.26
N VAL A 317 20.10 1.80 -1.43
CA VAL A 317 21.22 2.72 -1.66
C VAL A 317 20.81 3.92 -2.51
N SER A 318 21.61 4.98 -2.47
CA SER A 318 21.51 6.06 -3.45
C SER A 318 21.96 5.62 -4.84
N GLU A 319 21.59 6.40 -5.86
CA GLU A 319 22.03 6.19 -7.25
C GLU A 319 23.57 6.25 -7.38
N ASP A 320 24.21 7.16 -6.63
CA ASP A 320 25.66 7.34 -6.63
C ASP A 320 26.38 6.13 -6.03
N GLU A 321 25.89 5.62 -4.89
CA GLU A 321 26.42 4.39 -4.26
C GLU A 321 26.25 3.17 -5.16
N PHE A 322 25.11 3.05 -5.83
CA PHE A 322 24.87 1.96 -6.78
C PHE A 322 25.89 2.01 -7.93
N THR A 323 26.15 3.19 -8.47
CA THR A 323 27.10 3.39 -9.57
C THR A 323 28.53 3.06 -9.12
N ALA A 324 28.94 3.50 -7.93
CA ALA A 324 30.25 3.22 -7.37
C ALA A 324 30.45 1.75 -6.97
N GLY A 325 29.37 1.03 -6.62
CA GLY A 325 29.43 -0.40 -6.28
C GLY A 325 29.34 -1.35 -7.47
N VAL A 326 28.86 -0.86 -8.62
CA VAL A 326 28.70 -1.64 -9.87
C VAL A 326 29.82 -1.36 -10.87
N SER A 327 30.66 -0.33 -10.65
CA SER A 327 31.83 -0.11 -11.50
C SER A 327 32.65 -1.40 -11.61
N GLU A 328 32.80 -1.88 -12.84
CA GLU A 328 33.73 -2.95 -13.16
C GLU A 328 35.10 -2.60 -12.56
N ILE A 329 35.83 -3.59 -12.07
CA ILE A 329 37.28 -3.45 -11.95
C ILE A 329 37.81 -3.36 -13.39
N THR A 330 37.71 -2.18 -13.99
CA THR A 330 38.51 -1.84 -15.15
C THR A 330 39.94 -1.69 -14.64
N VAL A 331 40.83 -2.56 -15.12
CA VAL A 331 42.25 -2.25 -15.05
C VAL A 331 42.41 -1.00 -15.90
N ASP A 332 42.53 0.16 -15.24
CA ASP A 332 42.47 1.47 -15.88
C ASP A 332 43.57 1.73 -16.91
N ASP A 333 44.48 0.80 -17.13
CA ASP A 333 45.46 0.91 -18.19
C ASP A 333 45.96 -0.48 -18.65
N GLU A 334 45.41 -1.02 -19.76
CA GLU A 334 46.20 -1.97 -20.58
C GLU A 334 47.50 -1.31 -21.08
N VAL A 335 47.59 0.02 -21.07
CA VAL A 335 48.70 0.82 -21.57
C VAL A 335 49.83 1.03 -20.53
N ASN A 336 49.53 0.90 -19.23
CA ASN A 336 50.47 1.07 -18.10
C ASN A 336 50.55 -0.17 -17.21
N ALA A 337 50.04 -1.32 -17.67
CA ALA A 337 50.26 -2.58 -16.97
C ALA A 337 51.77 -2.75 -16.76
N PRO A 338 52.26 -2.84 -15.51
CA PRO A 338 53.69 -2.87 -15.27
C PRO A 338 54.27 -4.10 -15.96
N SER A 339 55.35 -3.89 -16.73
CA SER A 339 55.98 -4.96 -17.49
C SER A 339 56.50 -6.03 -16.54
N GLY A 340 56.08 -7.27 -16.79
CA GLY A 340 56.51 -8.43 -16.04
C GLY A 340 55.43 -9.49 -15.88
N VAL A 341 55.80 -10.51 -15.11
CA VAL A 341 54.97 -11.66 -14.75
C VAL A 341 54.66 -11.56 -13.27
N TYR A 342 53.39 -11.68 -12.91
CA TYR A 342 52.92 -11.60 -11.53
C TYR A 342 52.16 -12.85 -11.13
N THR A 343 52.19 -13.20 -9.84
CA THR A 343 51.27 -14.19 -9.26
C THR A 343 49.85 -13.63 -9.21
N LEU A 344 48.86 -14.49 -8.97
CA LEU A 344 47.46 -14.07 -8.71
C LEU A 344 47.32 -13.14 -7.48
N THR A 345 48.31 -13.12 -6.60
CA THR A 345 48.37 -12.25 -5.42
C THR A 345 49.14 -10.95 -5.66
N GLY A 346 49.61 -10.69 -6.90
CA GLY A 346 50.28 -9.44 -7.28
C GLY A 346 51.78 -9.40 -7.00
N VAL A 347 52.43 -10.54 -6.70
CA VAL A 347 53.89 -10.60 -6.50
C VAL A 347 54.59 -10.72 -7.86
N LYS A 348 55.53 -9.81 -8.15
CA LYS A 348 56.36 -9.88 -9.37
C LYS A 348 57.32 -11.07 -9.29
N VAL A 349 57.31 -11.92 -10.29
CA VAL A 349 58.15 -13.14 -10.36
C VAL A 349 59.10 -13.18 -11.57
N ALA A 350 58.86 -12.35 -12.59
CA ALA A 350 59.79 -12.15 -13.69
C ALA A 350 59.57 -10.79 -14.38
N ASP A 351 60.59 -10.32 -15.10
CA ASP A 351 60.53 -9.09 -15.91
C ASP A 351 60.05 -9.33 -17.35
N ASP A 352 60.24 -10.55 -17.89
CA ASP A 352 59.88 -10.93 -19.26
C ASP A 352 58.79 -12.02 -19.26
N ALA A 353 57.83 -11.90 -20.18
CA ALA A 353 56.77 -12.86 -20.45
C ALA A 353 57.30 -14.24 -20.92
N ASN A 354 58.53 -14.32 -21.43
CA ASN A 354 59.20 -15.54 -21.89
C ASN A 354 60.08 -16.19 -20.81
N ALA A 355 60.01 -15.73 -19.56
CA ALA A 355 60.75 -16.35 -18.47
C ALA A 355 60.42 -17.85 -18.35
N ASN A 356 61.40 -18.66 -17.95
CA ASN A 356 61.20 -20.08 -17.68
C ASN A 356 60.45 -20.24 -16.36
N LEU A 357 59.12 -20.16 -16.43
CA LEU A 357 58.22 -20.21 -15.29
C LEU A 357 57.85 -21.66 -14.96
N PRO A 358 57.76 -22.03 -13.67
CA PRO A 358 57.11 -23.26 -13.26
C PRO A 358 55.67 -23.34 -13.77
N ALA A 359 55.13 -24.56 -13.90
CA ALA A 359 53.73 -24.75 -14.24
C ALA A 359 52.82 -24.06 -13.20
N GLY A 360 51.89 -23.24 -13.68
CA GLY A 360 51.11 -22.36 -12.80
C GLY A 360 50.27 -21.33 -13.55
N VAL A 361 49.58 -20.49 -12.78
CA VAL A 361 48.72 -19.41 -13.29
C VAL A 361 49.34 -18.07 -12.93
N TYR A 362 49.54 -17.23 -13.95
CA TYR A 362 50.20 -15.94 -13.83
C TYR A 362 49.36 -14.82 -14.45
N ILE A 363 49.64 -13.59 -14.05
CA ILE A 363 49.20 -12.37 -14.75
C ILE A 363 50.38 -11.88 -15.59
N ILE A 364 50.21 -11.86 -16.91
CA ILE A 364 51.21 -11.41 -17.89
C ILE A 364 50.54 -10.37 -18.78
N ASN A 365 51.09 -9.15 -18.82
CA ASN A 365 50.52 -8.02 -19.57
C ASN A 365 49.02 -7.82 -19.29
N GLY A 366 48.64 -7.85 -18.02
CA GLY A 366 47.24 -7.70 -17.58
C GLY A 366 46.33 -8.90 -17.85
N LYS A 367 46.83 -9.99 -18.45
CA LYS A 367 46.03 -11.17 -18.80
C LYS A 367 46.42 -12.40 -17.98
N LYS A 368 45.42 -13.21 -17.64
CA LYS A 368 45.62 -14.50 -16.96
C LYS A 368 46.16 -15.53 -17.96
N VAL A 369 47.34 -16.08 -17.68
CA VAL A 369 48.02 -17.07 -18.53
C VAL A 369 48.32 -18.33 -17.72
N VAL A 370 48.10 -19.50 -18.33
CA VAL A 370 48.45 -20.80 -17.74
C VAL A 370 49.75 -21.29 -18.38
N VAL A 371 50.79 -21.43 -17.58
CA VAL A 371 52.05 -22.09 -17.96
C VAL A 371 51.92 -23.57 -17.59
N ARG A 372 52.25 -24.45 -18.54
CA ARG A 372 52.11 -25.91 -18.39
C ARG A 372 53.45 -26.60 -18.37
#